data_AF-A0A4Q5NWU0-F1
#
_entry.id   AF-A0A4Q5NWU0-F1
#
_cell.length_a   1.000
_cell.length_b   1.000
_cell.length_c   1.000
_cell.angle_alpha   90.00
_cell.angle_beta   90.00
_cell.angle_gamma   90.00
#
_symmetry.space_group_name_H-M   'P 1'
#
loop_
_entity.id
_entity.type
_entity.pdbx_description
1 polymer ?
#
loop_
_entity_poly.entity_id
_entity_poly.type
_entity_poly.pdbx_seq_one_letter_code
_entity_poly.pdbx_strand_id
1 'polypeptide(L)'
;MKSLRESARRAGINGAPLSARNLAQRSGLPTPFLMSQLMGALEKGATPGRVEEVKFRQIVVTPSGTALGGAVDLTLRSDGTYKVHFHMHDSGLVDYKFVVRAVFAAGNGLSFAWQFSGSVEGTESTTFTRGPRRNSDKDIEGTHPLIRDNWAAIKAGKFSVSKDYSRAGIVGFIEDVAKSIVGLAKAIGKGVAAAVVGLGEEIVNAFNSLGLAGDLGILAGVVVFAFGGSLVLAVTAGVAVGAMTKAFVKQRPVTQAELGFAARVFGGSLPPANKIILTNLEGLGGRAFTMPGLGGNIYLNVGSYCLDHPLTHIEKSYPKPGQLFIHELVHAWQIKNRSFVPGWVCDGLAAQTINTFGSAYKYVADGFKTWSDFNIEQQASIVDDWFGGTRAAGQKQMDTTDPYYRYIRDNILNGRT
;
A
#
# COMPACT_ATOMS: atom_id res chain seq x y z
N MET A 1 11.00 -40.62 -21.99
CA MET A 1 11.37 -39.42 -21.21
C MET A 1 10.29 -38.37 -21.40
N LYS A 2 9.68 -37.87 -20.33
CA LYS A 2 8.69 -36.78 -20.44
C LYS A 2 9.38 -35.48 -20.83
N SER A 3 8.71 -34.65 -21.62
CA SER A 3 9.27 -33.34 -21.95
C SER A 3 9.24 -32.41 -20.73
N LEU A 4 10.16 -31.45 -20.67
CA LEU A 4 10.17 -30.38 -19.66
C LEU A 4 8.85 -29.60 -19.67
N ARG A 5 8.28 -29.40 -20.87
CA ARG A 5 7.00 -28.71 -21.08
C ARG A 5 5.83 -29.47 -20.47
N GLU A 6 5.80 -30.79 -20.63
CA GLU A 6 4.77 -31.66 -20.07
C GLU A 6 4.86 -31.73 -18.53
N SER A 7 6.09 -31.78 -18.00
CA SER A 7 6.33 -31.78 -16.54
C SER A 7 5.94 -30.44 -15.91
N ALA A 8 6.28 -29.31 -16.56
CA ALA A 8 5.85 -27.98 -16.13
C ALA A 8 4.33 -27.82 -16.14
N ARG A 9 3.65 -28.32 -17.19
CA ARG A 9 2.18 -28.31 -17.27
C ARG A 9 1.53 -29.07 -16.12
N ARG A 10 2.03 -30.26 -15.79
CA ARG A 10 1.51 -31.07 -14.67
C ARG A 10 1.76 -30.43 -13.31
N ALA A 11 2.83 -29.65 -13.16
CA ALA A 11 3.09 -28.83 -11.99
C ALA A 11 2.25 -27.52 -11.96
N GLY A 12 1.28 -27.35 -12.86
CA GLY A 12 0.41 -26.16 -12.91
C GLY A 12 1.09 -24.89 -13.44
N ILE A 13 2.27 -25.00 -14.04
CA ILE A 13 3.05 -23.86 -14.56
C ILE A 13 2.62 -23.61 -16.02
N ASN A 14 1.78 -22.59 -16.24
CA ASN A 14 1.27 -22.20 -17.56
C ASN A 14 1.76 -20.79 -17.96
N GLY A 15 2.17 -20.61 -19.23
CA GLY A 15 2.49 -19.31 -19.86
C GLY A 15 3.99 -18.94 -19.98
N ALA A 16 4.31 -18.07 -20.96
CA ALA A 16 5.62 -17.44 -21.34
C ALA A 16 6.84 -18.41 -21.44
N PRO A 17 8.03 -18.02 -21.97
CA PRO A 17 9.03 -19.02 -22.37
C PRO A 17 9.56 -19.83 -21.18
N LEU A 18 9.28 -21.13 -21.21
CA LEU A 18 9.69 -22.14 -20.24
C LEU A 18 11.19 -22.40 -20.38
N SER A 19 12.01 -21.50 -19.84
CA SER A 19 13.43 -21.78 -19.67
C SER A 19 13.65 -22.66 -18.44
N ALA A 20 14.63 -23.56 -18.50
CA ALA A 20 15.01 -24.39 -17.35
C ALA A 20 15.39 -23.54 -16.13
N ARG A 21 16.01 -22.38 -16.35
CA ARG A 21 16.37 -21.42 -15.29
C ARG A 21 15.14 -20.86 -14.58
N ASN A 22 14.10 -20.46 -15.33
CA ASN A 22 12.86 -19.94 -14.75
C ASN A 22 12.12 -21.02 -13.96
N LEU A 23 12.11 -22.26 -14.47
CA LEU A 23 11.49 -23.39 -13.79
C LEU A 23 12.25 -23.76 -12.52
N ALA A 24 13.58 -23.78 -12.56
CA ALA A 24 14.41 -24.03 -11.39
C ALA A 24 14.23 -22.98 -10.30
N GLN A 25 14.17 -21.69 -10.68
CA GLN A 25 13.90 -20.60 -9.74
C GLN A 25 12.52 -20.75 -9.07
N ARG A 26 11.48 -21.10 -9.85
CA ARG A 26 10.14 -21.36 -9.33
C ARG A 26 10.06 -22.60 -8.44
N SER A 27 10.90 -23.59 -8.70
CA SER A 27 11.02 -24.81 -7.90
C SER A 27 12.01 -24.68 -6.73
N GLY A 28 12.56 -23.49 -6.48
CA GLY A 28 13.50 -23.24 -5.37
C GLY A 28 14.85 -23.96 -5.50
N LEU A 29 15.26 -24.31 -6.73
CA LEU A 29 16.53 -24.98 -6.98
C LEU A 29 17.69 -23.97 -7.09
N PRO A 30 18.81 -24.17 -6.38
CA PRO A 30 19.98 -23.32 -6.50
C PRO A 30 20.65 -23.50 -7.88
N THR A 31 21.25 -22.43 -8.41
CA THR A 31 22.09 -22.49 -9.62
C THR A 31 23.57 -22.66 -9.27
N PRO A 32 24.33 -23.55 -9.93
CA PRO A 32 23.91 -24.44 -11.03
C PRO A 32 23.10 -25.66 -10.53
N PHE A 33 22.16 -26.16 -11.34
CA PHE A 33 21.35 -27.35 -11.06
C PHE A 33 21.49 -28.38 -12.18
N LEU A 34 21.27 -29.65 -11.86
CA LEU A 34 21.15 -30.72 -12.85
C LEU A 34 19.72 -30.78 -13.40
N MET A 35 19.57 -31.07 -14.69
CA MET A 35 18.24 -31.22 -15.31
C MET A 35 17.41 -32.33 -14.62
N SER A 36 18.07 -33.38 -14.11
CA SER A 36 17.41 -34.43 -13.32
C SER A 36 16.83 -33.92 -11.99
N GLN A 37 17.49 -32.95 -11.33
CA GLN A 37 16.99 -32.30 -10.12
C GLN A 37 15.77 -31.43 -10.44
N LEU A 38 15.80 -30.71 -11.56
CA LEU A 38 14.65 -29.93 -12.05
C LEU A 38 13.46 -30.83 -12.38
N MET A 39 13.68 -31.90 -13.14
CA MET A 39 12.64 -32.86 -13.48
C MET A 39 12.08 -33.54 -12.21
N GLY A 40 12.94 -33.91 -11.25
CA GLY A 40 12.52 -34.47 -9.97
C GLY A 40 11.71 -33.47 -9.12
N ALA A 41 12.06 -32.18 -9.13
CA ALA A 41 11.30 -31.14 -8.43
C ALA A 41 9.94 -30.89 -9.08
N LEU A 42 9.88 -30.86 -10.42
CA LEU A 42 8.63 -30.74 -11.18
C LEU A 42 7.74 -31.97 -10.99
N GLU A 43 8.31 -33.17 -10.93
CA GLU A 43 7.57 -34.40 -10.68
C GLU A 43 7.10 -34.54 -9.24
N LYS A 44 7.90 -34.13 -8.24
CA LYS A 44 7.47 -34.03 -6.83
C LYS A 44 6.34 -33.00 -6.66
N GLY A 45 6.39 -31.89 -7.40
CA GLY A 45 5.30 -30.90 -7.47
C GLY A 45 4.07 -31.37 -8.26
N ALA A 46 4.17 -32.46 -9.04
CA ALA A 46 3.10 -33.02 -9.86
C ALA A 46 2.39 -34.23 -9.21
N THR A 47 2.80 -34.65 -8.02
CA THR A 47 1.94 -35.47 -7.16
C THR A 47 0.74 -34.62 -6.73
N PRO A 48 -0.52 -35.11 -6.77
CA PRO A 48 -1.62 -34.45 -6.08
C PRO A 48 -1.33 -34.52 -4.58
N GLY A 49 -0.49 -33.61 -4.11
CA GLY A 49 -0.16 -33.44 -2.72
C GLY A 49 -1.45 -33.10 -2.00
N ARG A 50 -1.66 -33.73 -0.84
CA ARG A 50 -2.71 -33.34 0.10
C ARG A 50 -2.70 -31.82 0.23
N VAL A 51 -3.83 -31.17 -0.10
CA VAL A 51 -3.97 -29.73 0.08
C VAL A 51 -3.77 -29.43 1.56
N GLU A 52 -2.72 -28.69 1.88
CA GLU A 52 -2.48 -28.20 3.24
C GLU A 52 -3.41 -26.99 3.48
N GLU A 53 -3.88 -26.83 4.71
CA GLU A 53 -4.69 -25.68 5.12
C GLU A 53 -4.13 -25.01 6.37
N VAL A 54 -4.28 -23.70 6.45
CA VAL A 54 -4.06 -22.92 7.67
C VAL A 54 -5.34 -22.17 8.00
N LYS A 55 -5.70 -22.15 9.28
CA LYS A 55 -6.95 -21.60 9.80
C LYS A 55 -6.66 -20.56 10.87
N PHE A 56 -7.37 -19.44 10.81
CA PHE A 56 -7.27 -18.35 11.76
C PHE A 56 -8.65 -17.92 12.21
N ARG A 57 -8.77 -17.51 13.47
CA ARG A 57 -9.98 -16.91 14.02
C ARG A 57 -9.60 -15.67 14.80
N GLN A 58 -10.36 -14.59 14.61
CA GLN A 58 -10.23 -13.35 15.37
C GLN A 58 -11.60 -12.93 15.88
N ILE A 59 -11.66 -12.55 17.15
CA ILE A 59 -12.89 -12.09 17.78
C ILE A 59 -13.05 -10.60 17.56
N VAL A 60 -14.23 -10.18 17.13
CA VAL A 60 -14.59 -8.78 17.00
C VAL A 60 -15.13 -8.30 18.35
N VAL A 61 -14.26 -7.63 19.11
CA VAL A 61 -14.61 -7.06 20.43
C VAL A 61 -14.88 -5.57 20.29
N THR A 62 -16.04 -5.11 20.75
CA THR A 62 -16.36 -3.68 20.87
C THR A 62 -16.17 -3.20 22.33
N PRO A 63 -15.99 -1.89 22.55
CA PRO A 63 -15.91 -1.30 23.88
C PRO A 63 -17.12 -1.64 24.76
N SER A 64 -16.87 -1.67 26.07
CA SER A 64 -17.94 -1.86 27.08
C SER A 64 -19.11 -0.90 26.86
N GLY A 65 -20.34 -1.42 26.98
CA GLY A 65 -21.57 -0.67 26.68
C GLY A 65 -21.99 -0.69 25.21
N THR A 66 -21.20 -1.30 24.32
CA THR A 66 -21.63 -1.64 22.96
C THR A 66 -21.99 -3.14 22.91
N ALA A 67 -23.21 -3.45 22.47
CA ALA A 67 -23.73 -4.82 22.44
C ALA A 67 -23.45 -5.56 21.11
N LEU A 68 -22.60 -4.96 20.27
CA LEU A 68 -22.17 -5.52 18.99
C LEU A 68 -20.90 -6.33 19.18
N GLY A 69 -20.85 -7.55 18.66
CA GLY A 69 -19.66 -8.39 18.68
C GLY A 69 -19.65 -9.33 17.49
N GLY A 70 -18.67 -10.23 17.42
CA GLY A 70 -18.60 -11.17 16.32
C GLY A 70 -17.29 -11.93 16.24
N ALA A 71 -17.09 -12.60 15.11
CA ALA A 71 -15.85 -13.28 14.78
C ALA A 71 -15.59 -13.26 13.27
N VAL A 72 -14.33 -13.38 12.90
CA VAL A 72 -13.94 -13.67 11.52
C VAL A 72 -13.08 -14.92 11.51
N ASP A 73 -13.44 -15.87 10.67
CA ASP A 73 -12.70 -17.09 10.42
C ASP A 73 -12.08 -17.04 9.02
N LEU A 74 -10.76 -17.26 8.93
CA LEU A 74 -10.02 -17.30 7.67
C LEU A 74 -9.42 -18.69 7.47
N THR A 75 -9.65 -19.28 6.30
CA THR A 75 -8.98 -20.49 5.82
C THR A 75 -8.22 -20.19 4.54
N LEU A 76 -6.92 -20.47 4.52
CA LEU A 76 -6.06 -20.42 3.33
C LEU A 76 -5.59 -21.84 3.01
N ARG A 77 -5.47 -22.18 1.73
CA ARG A 77 -5.05 -23.52 1.28
C ARG A 77 -3.87 -23.48 0.32
N SER A 78 -3.06 -24.53 0.33
CA SER A 78 -1.82 -24.62 -0.46
C SER A 78 -2.04 -24.63 -1.98
N ASP A 79 -3.25 -24.91 -2.44
CA ASP A 79 -3.64 -24.84 -3.85
C ASP A 79 -4.00 -23.41 -4.31
N GLY A 80 -4.04 -22.46 -3.36
CA GLY A 80 -4.37 -21.06 -3.60
C GLY A 80 -5.83 -20.71 -3.32
N THR A 81 -6.66 -21.67 -2.93
CA THR A 81 -8.05 -21.40 -2.52
C THR A 81 -8.11 -20.76 -1.13
N TYR A 82 -9.13 -19.94 -0.91
CA TYR A 82 -9.39 -19.31 0.39
C TYR A 82 -10.88 -19.26 0.70
N LYS A 83 -11.20 -19.19 2.00
CA LYS A 83 -12.53 -18.88 2.54
C LYS A 83 -12.39 -17.93 3.72
N VAL A 84 -13.18 -16.87 3.74
CA VAL A 84 -13.33 -15.96 4.87
C VAL A 84 -14.80 -15.90 5.26
N HIS A 85 -15.08 -16.20 6.52
CA HIS A 85 -16.41 -16.12 7.09
C HIS A 85 -16.44 -14.98 8.10
N PHE A 86 -17.31 -14.01 7.87
CA PHE A 86 -17.60 -12.93 8.80
C PHE A 86 -18.91 -13.23 9.53
N HIS A 87 -18.90 -13.08 10.84
CA HIS A 87 -20.07 -13.16 11.69
C HIS A 87 -20.13 -11.94 12.60
N MET A 88 -21.24 -11.21 12.55
CA MET A 88 -21.54 -10.12 13.48
C MET A 88 -22.87 -10.37 14.17
N HIS A 89 -22.91 -10.05 15.46
CA HIS A 89 -24.05 -10.25 16.34
C HIS A 89 -24.32 -9.00 17.18
N ASP A 90 -25.59 -8.61 17.31
CA ASP A 90 -26.04 -7.64 18.30
C ASP A 90 -26.91 -8.28 19.39
N SER A 91 -26.45 -8.20 20.63
CA SER A 91 -27.16 -8.66 21.83
C SER A 91 -27.96 -7.54 22.51
N GLY A 92 -28.01 -6.34 21.92
CA GLY A 92 -28.51 -5.12 22.53
C GLY A 92 -29.91 -4.70 22.09
N LEU A 93 -30.25 -3.49 22.52
CA LEU A 93 -31.51 -2.83 22.20
C LEU A 93 -31.46 -2.09 20.86
N VAL A 94 -30.30 -1.54 20.50
CA VAL A 94 -30.15 -0.57 19.41
C VAL A 94 -29.60 -1.22 18.14
N ASP A 95 -30.02 -0.73 16.98
CA ASP A 95 -29.49 -1.18 15.70
C ASP A 95 -28.04 -0.72 15.48
N TYR A 96 -27.30 -1.55 14.73
CA TYR A 96 -25.96 -1.21 14.29
C TYR A 96 -25.80 -1.39 12.78
N LYS A 97 -25.20 -0.40 12.14
CA LYS A 97 -24.52 -0.58 10.86
C LYS A 97 -23.04 -0.72 11.12
N PHE A 98 -22.40 -1.67 10.45
CA PHE A 98 -21.01 -2.01 10.70
C PHE A 98 -20.24 -2.26 9.39
N VAL A 99 -18.92 -2.14 9.50
CA VAL A 99 -17.95 -2.69 8.55
C VAL A 99 -16.93 -3.49 9.35
N VAL A 100 -16.69 -4.74 8.95
CA VAL A 100 -15.61 -5.58 9.48
C VAL A 100 -14.59 -5.81 8.38
N ARG A 101 -13.32 -5.75 8.76
CA ARG A 101 -12.19 -5.93 7.84
C ARG A 101 -11.26 -6.99 8.40
N ALA A 102 -10.84 -7.88 7.52
CA ALA A 102 -9.95 -8.97 7.84
C ALA A 102 -8.67 -8.80 7.06
N VAL A 103 -7.52 -8.78 7.73
CA VAL A 103 -6.21 -8.65 7.10
C VAL A 103 -5.32 -9.78 7.55
N PHE A 104 -4.85 -10.56 6.59
CA PHE A 104 -3.81 -11.55 6.78
C PHE A 104 -2.49 -11.02 6.23
N ALA A 105 -1.38 -11.26 6.91
CA ALA A 105 -0.04 -10.97 6.42
C ALA A 105 0.86 -12.18 6.54
N ALA A 106 1.43 -12.63 5.43
CA ALA A 106 2.45 -13.66 5.35
C ALA A 106 3.81 -13.16 5.90
N GLY A 107 4.69 -14.09 6.26
CA GLY A 107 6.01 -13.78 6.80
C GLY A 107 6.96 -13.04 5.83
N ASN A 108 6.60 -12.94 4.55
CA ASN A 108 7.38 -12.25 3.51
C ASN A 108 6.81 -10.86 3.14
N GLY A 109 5.84 -10.33 3.91
CA GLY A 109 5.24 -9.02 3.68
C GLY A 109 4.04 -9.01 2.73
N LEU A 110 3.77 -10.11 2.03
CA LEU A 110 2.52 -10.26 1.29
C LEU A 110 1.34 -10.30 2.27
N SER A 111 0.27 -9.59 1.98
CA SER A 111 -0.92 -9.49 2.80
C SER A 111 -2.16 -9.61 1.93
N PHE A 112 -3.25 -10.09 2.52
CA PHE A 112 -4.55 -10.25 1.88
C PHE A 112 -5.60 -9.56 2.75
N ALA A 113 -6.51 -8.82 2.12
CA ALA A 113 -7.54 -8.05 2.82
C ALA A 113 -8.92 -8.40 2.28
N TRP A 114 -9.87 -8.56 3.19
CA TRP A 114 -11.29 -8.80 2.91
C TRP A 114 -12.12 -7.81 3.71
N GLN A 115 -13.30 -7.46 3.20
CA GLN A 115 -14.24 -6.56 3.87
C GLN A 115 -15.65 -7.11 3.78
N PHE A 116 -16.41 -6.90 4.85
CA PHE A 116 -17.85 -7.10 4.88
C PHE A 116 -18.51 -5.90 5.54
N SER A 117 -19.47 -5.29 4.85
CA SER A 117 -20.35 -4.27 5.41
C SER A 117 -21.76 -4.82 5.57
N GLY A 118 -22.41 -4.46 6.69
CA GLY A 118 -23.71 -5.00 7.01
C GLY A 118 -24.44 -4.23 8.10
N SER A 119 -25.55 -4.80 8.53
CA SER A 119 -26.34 -4.28 9.64
C SER A 119 -26.90 -5.42 10.48
N VAL A 120 -27.06 -5.16 11.78
CA VAL A 120 -27.78 -6.00 12.72
C VAL A 120 -28.82 -5.15 13.44
N GLU A 121 -29.94 -5.78 13.79
CA GLU A 121 -31.06 -5.15 14.46
C GLU A 121 -31.05 -5.46 15.96
N GLY A 122 -31.26 -4.43 16.77
CA GLY A 122 -31.47 -4.54 18.20
C GLY A 122 -32.93 -4.84 18.55
N THR A 123 -33.21 -5.07 19.83
CA THR A 123 -34.57 -5.42 20.28
C THR A 123 -35.62 -4.37 19.89
N GLU A 124 -35.27 -3.09 19.96
CA GLU A 124 -36.24 -2.00 19.93
C GLU A 124 -36.84 -1.77 18.53
N SER A 125 -36.06 -2.02 17.47
CA SER A 125 -36.38 -1.67 16.09
C SER A 125 -37.49 -2.50 15.45
N THR A 126 -37.80 -3.67 16.02
CA THR A 126 -38.83 -4.56 15.47
C THR A 126 -39.90 -4.99 16.49
N THR A 127 -39.92 -4.38 17.68
CA THR A 127 -40.70 -4.78 18.88
C THR A 127 -42.19 -5.12 18.63
N PHE A 128 -42.78 -4.64 17.54
CA PHE A 128 -44.20 -4.87 17.21
C PHE A 128 -44.46 -5.46 15.82
N THR A 129 -43.42 -5.83 15.06
CA THR A 129 -43.56 -6.30 13.68
C THR A 129 -42.93 -7.67 13.44
N ARG A 130 -41.79 -7.98 14.09
CA ARG A 130 -41.08 -9.27 13.96
C ARG A 130 -39.95 -9.41 15.00
N GLY A 131 -39.33 -10.58 15.10
CA GLY A 131 -38.07 -10.73 15.82
C GLY A 131 -36.90 -10.01 15.11
N PRO A 132 -35.97 -9.40 15.86
CA PRO A 132 -34.86 -8.63 15.28
C PRO A 132 -33.85 -9.54 14.58
N ARG A 133 -33.31 -9.08 13.45
CA ARG A 133 -32.18 -9.72 12.76
C ARG A 133 -30.86 -9.41 13.46
N ARG A 134 -30.60 -10.16 14.53
CA ARG A 134 -29.42 -9.98 15.38
C ARG A 134 -28.10 -10.45 14.75
N ASN A 135 -28.16 -11.28 13.72
CA ASN A 135 -26.97 -11.86 13.08
C ASN A 135 -26.80 -11.32 11.67
N SER A 136 -25.55 -11.10 11.28
CA SER A 136 -25.16 -10.75 9.93
C SER A 136 -23.91 -11.54 9.55
N ASP A 137 -24.09 -12.45 8.61
CA ASP A 137 -23.09 -13.44 8.19
C ASP A 137 -22.71 -13.23 6.73
N LYS A 138 -21.43 -13.39 6.40
CA LYS A 138 -20.94 -13.33 5.02
C LYS A 138 -19.77 -14.28 4.80
N ASP A 139 -19.94 -15.16 3.82
CA ASP A 139 -18.84 -15.94 3.25
C ASP A 139 -18.26 -15.22 2.03
N ILE A 140 -16.93 -15.16 1.98
CA ILE A 140 -16.15 -14.74 0.82
C ILE A 140 -15.17 -15.86 0.50
N GLU A 141 -15.34 -16.47 -0.68
CA GLU A 141 -14.50 -17.57 -1.14
C GLU A 141 -13.89 -17.23 -2.48
N GLY A 142 -12.75 -17.84 -2.79
CA GLY A 142 -12.10 -17.63 -4.07
C GLY A 142 -10.78 -18.37 -4.19
N THR A 143 -10.03 -18.03 -5.24
CA THR A 143 -8.69 -18.55 -5.49
C THR A 143 -7.77 -17.41 -5.87
N HIS A 144 -6.57 -17.36 -5.30
CA HIS A 144 -5.55 -16.39 -5.68
C HIS A 144 -4.17 -17.06 -5.84
N PRO A 145 -3.52 -16.96 -7.02
CA PRO A 145 -2.23 -17.63 -7.28
C PRO A 145 -1.14 -17.27 -6.27
N LEU A 146 -1.11 -16.03 -5.76
CA LEU A 146 -0.12 -15.62 -4.77
C LEU A 146 -0.22 -16.39 -3.44
N ILE A 147 -1.38 -16.97 -3.10
CA ILE A 147 -1.52 -17.83 -1.93
C ILE A 147 -0.72 -19.12 -2.14
N ARG A 148 -0.95 -19.79 -3.27
CA ARG A 148 -0.21 -21.00 -3.66
C ARG A 148 1.30 -20.71 -3.79
N ASP A 149 1.65 -19.66 -4.52
CA ASP A 149 3.03 -19.35 -4.88
C ASP A 149 3.86 -18.87 -3.66
N ASN A 150 3.21 -18.44 -2.57
CA ASN A 150 3.86 -18.00 -1.32
C ASN A 150 3.48 -18.87 -0.11
N TRP A 151 3.09 -20.13 -0.33
CA TRP A 151 2.55 -21.01 0.73
C TRP A 151 3.48 -21.14 1.95
N ALA A 152 4.79 -21.24 1.74
CA ALA A 152 5.77 -21.31 2.82
C ALA A 152 5.71 -20.08 3.76
N ALA A 153 5.54 -18.87 3.20
CA ALA A 153 5.42 -17.63 3.97
C ALA A 153 4.05 -17.50 4.65
N ILE A 154 3.01 -18.07 4.06
CA ILE A 154 1.65 -18.06 4.62
C ILE A 154 1.56 -18.90 5.90
N LYS A 155 2.29 -20.01 5.99
CA LYS A 155 2.32 -20.82 7.21
C LYS A 155 2.84 -20.06 8.44
N ALA A 156 3.66 -19.03 8.23
CA ALA A 156 4.19 -18.16 9.28
C ALA A 156 3.41 -16.84 9.43
N GLY A 157 2.27 -16.69 8.74
CA GLY A 157 1.54 -15.44 8.70
C GLY A 157 0.74 -15.13 9.95
N LYS A 158 0.28 -13.88 10.03
CA LYS A 158 -0.54 -13.33 11.11
C LYS A 158 -1.88 -12.86 10.56
N PHE A 159 -2.94 -13.05 11.34
CA PHE A 159 -4.28 -12.64 10.98
C PHE A 159 -4.80 -11.61 11.99
N SER A 160 -5.41 -10.55 11.48
CA SER A 160 -5.92 -9.43 12.26
C SER A 160 -7.28 -8.98 11.73
N VAL A 161 -8.11 -8.44 12.61
CA VAL A 161 -9.43 -7.93 12.27
C VAL A 161 -9.61 -6.54 12.86
N SER A 162 -10.16 -5.64 12.06
CA SER A 162 -10.63 -4.32 12.49
C SER A 162 -12.11 -4.15 12.17
N LYS A 163 -12.75 -3.20 12.83
CA LYS A 163 -14.19 -2.98 12.73
C LYS A 163 -14.52 -1.52 13.00
N ASP A 164 -15.51 -1.03 12.27
CA ASP A 164 -16.20 0.23 12.55
C ASP A 164 -17.69 -0.06 12.67
N TYR A 165 -18.37 0.65 13.55
CA TYR A 165 -19.81 0.53 13.72
C TYR A 165 -20.41 1.85 14.19
N SER A 166 -21.72 1.98 14.00
CA SER A 166 -22.43 3.19 14.39
C SER A 166 -23.91 2.90 14.64
N ARG A 167 -24.51 3.74 15.49
CA ARG A 167 -25.97 3.82 15.69
C ARG A 167 -26.65 4.69 14.62
N ALA A 168 -25.92 5.62 13.98
CA ALA A 168 -26.47 6.64 13.06
C ALA A 168 -25.80 6.70 11.67
N GLY A 169 -24.86 5.79 11.35
CA GLY A 169 -24.04 5.85 10.14
C GLY A 169 -22.54 5.82 10.47
N ILE A 170 -21.80 5.02 9.69
CA ILE A 170 -20.44 4.57 10.04
C ILE A 170 -19.45 5.72 9.86
N VAL A 171 -18.78 6.12 10.95
CA VAL A 171 -17.72 7.13 10.99
C VAL A 171 -16.53 6.48 11.70
N GLY A 172 -15.39 6.30 11.02
CA GLY A 172 -14.19 5.71 11.64
C GLY A 172 -13.18 5.02 10.71
N PHE A 173 -13.58 4.72 9.47
CA PHE A 173 -12.89 3.90 8.45
C PHE A 173 -11.35 4.00 8.31
N ILE A 174 -10.77 5.17 8.57
CA ILE A 174 -9.44 5.56 8.08
C ILE A 174 -8.31 5.21 9.05
N GLU A 175 -8.55 5.36 10.36
CA GLU A 175 -7.46 5.32 11.35
C GLU A 175 -7.04 3.88 11.69
N ASP A 176 -7.99 2.94 11.70
CA ASP A 176 -7.74 1.56 12.18
C ASP A 176 -7.16 0.63 11.12
N VAL A 177 -7.49 0.83 9.84
CA VAL A 177 -6.84 0.13 8.73
C VAL A 177 -5.36 0.53 8.66
N ALA A 178 -5.08 1.84 8.76
CA ALA A 178 -3.73 2.36 8.82
C ALA A 178 -2.95 1.82 10.03
N LYS A 179 -3.53 1.86 11.23
CA LYS A 179 -2.90 1.31 12.44
C LYS A 179 -2.63 -0.19 12.32
N SER A 180 -3.51 -0.96 11.70
CA SER A 180 -3.33 -2.40 11.50
C SER A 180 -2.20 -2.70 10.51
N ILE A 181 -2.12 -1.96 9.39
CA ILE A 181 -1.04 -2.06 8.41
C ILE A 181 0.30 -1.59 9.01
N VAL A 182 0.29 -0.49 9.78
CA VAL A 182 1.46 0.04 10.48
C VAL A 182 1.91 -0.90 11.58
N GLY A 183 0.99 -1.51 12.32
CA GLY A 183 1.26 -2.56 13.31
C GLY A 183 1.88 -3.81 12.67
N LEU A 184 1.41 -4.16 11.47
CA LEU A 184 1.95 -5.23 10.65
C LEU A 184 3.36 -4.91 10.12
N ALA A 185 3.58 -3.70 9.60
CA ALA A 185 4.91 -3.23 9.19
C ALA A 185 5.90 -3.22 10.37
N LYS A 186 5.46 -2.85 11.57
CA LYS A 186 6.25 -2.93 12.80
C LYS A 186 6.57 -4.37 13.21
N ALA A 187 5.64 -5.30 13.00
CA ALA A 187 5.76 -6.70 13.42
C ALA A 187 6.61 -7.57 12.49
N ILE A 188 6.87 -7.13 11.25
CA ILE A 188 7.63 -7.88 10.23
C ILE A 188 9.12 -7.44 10.20
N GLY A 189 9.48 -6.37 10.93
CA GLY A 189 10.85 -5.86 11.02
C GLY A 189 11.21 -4.93 9.85
N LYS A 190 12.21 -4.06 10.07
CA LYS A 190 12.69 -3.10 9.06
C LYS A 190 13.16 -3.86 7.80
N GLY A 191 12.54 -3.61 6.65
CA GLY A 191 13.05 -4.06 5.35
C GLY A 191 12.18 -5.02 4.54
N VAL A 192 10.99 -5.42 5.01
CA VAL A 192 10.11 -6.29 4.23
C VAL A 192 9.03 -5.47 3.50
N ALA A 193 9.08 -5.54 2.16
CA ALA A 193 8.07 -5.04 1.23
C ALA A 193 6.65 -5.52 1.61
N ALA A 194 5.77 -4.60 2.04
CA ALA A 194 4.39 -4.93 2.34
C ALA A 194 3.51 -4.81 1.09
N ALA A 195 3.13 -5.95 0.51
CA ALA A 195 2.20 -6.01 -0.61
C ALA A 195 0.83 -6.43 -0.08
N VAL A 196 -0.23 -5.63 -0.13
CA VAL A 196 -1.58 -6.10 0.23
C VAL A 196 -2.24 -6.76 -1.00
N VAL A 197 -3.40 -7.40 -0.90
CA VAL A 197 -4.22 -7.85 -2.04
C VAL A 197 -5.66 -7.76 -1.58
N GLY A 198 -6.48 -6.93 -2.22
CA GLY A 198 -7.91 -6.84 -1.92
C GLY A 198 -8.66 -8.01 -2.55
N LEU A 199 -9.41 -8.75 -1.75
CA LEU A 199 -10.16 -9.92 -2.17
C LEU A 199 -11.64 -9.80 -1.77
N GLY A 200 -12.55 -10.04 -2.71
CA GLY A 200 -14.01 -10.04 -2.49
C GLY A 200 -14.77 -8.99 -3.31
N GLU A 201 -16.07 -9.24 -3.51
CA GLU A 201 -16.93 -8.45 -4.39
C GLU A 201 -17.15 -7.01 -3.91
N GLU A 202 -17.29 -6.75 -2.61
CA GLU A 202 -17.43 -5.38 -2.09
C GLU A 202 -16.20 -4.53 -2.37
N ILE A 203 -15.03 -5.16 -2.22
CA ILE A 203 -13.75 -4.57 -2.56
C ILE A 203 -13.73 -4.30 -4.07
N VAL A 204 -13.94 -5.31 -4.92
CA VAL A 204 -13.91 -5.21 -6.40
C VAL A 204 -14.95 -4.22 -6.97
N ASN A 205 -16.18 -4.21 -6.46
CA ASN A 205 -17.25 -3.34 -6.93
C ASN A 205 -17.01 -1.88 -6.51
N ALA A 206 -16.39 -1.63 -5.36
CA ALA A 206 -15.90 -0.31 -5.02
C ALA A 206 -14.85 0.19 -6.03
N PHE A 207 -13.96 -0.67 -6.54
CA PHE A 207 -13.03 -0.30 -7.63
C PHE A 207 -13.78 0.00 -8.94
N ASN A 208 -14.69 -0.88 -9.36
CA ASN A 208 -15.39 -0.77 -10.66
C ASN A 208 -16.31 0.46 -10.74
N SER A 209 -17.01 0.78 -9.65
CA SER A 209 -17.97 1.92 -9.60
C SER A 209 -17.30 3.30 -9.65
N LEU A 210 -15.98 3.38 -9.48
CA LEU A 210 -15.22 4.62 -9.51
C LEU A 210 -14.65 4.96 -10.89
N GLY A 211 -14.92 4.14 -11.92
CA GLY A 211 -14.44 4.38 -13.29
C GLY A 211 -12.92 4.20 -13.46
N LEU A 212 -12.25 3.65 -12.45
CA LEU A 212 -10.81 3.46 -12.39
C LEU A 212 -10.44 2.04 -12.86
N ALA A 213 -10.78 1.74 -14.12
CA ALA A 213 -10.28 0.54 -14.78
C ALA A 213 -8.80 0.75 -15.11
N GLY A 214 -7.90 0.28 -14.24
CA GLY A 214 -6.47 0.26 -14.53
C GLY A 214 -5.59 0.17 -13.30
N ASP A 215 -5.51 1.24 -12.50
CA ASP A 215 -4.33 1.44 -11.64
C ASP A 215 -4.64 1.89 -10.21
N LEU A 216 -5.91 2.21 -9.90
CA LEU A 216 -6.31 2.84 -8.64
C LEU A 216 -7.68 2.33 -8.20
N GLY A 217 -7.92 2.24 -6.90
CA GLY A 217 -9.28 2.49 -6.45
C GLY A 217 -9.39 2.79 -4.98
N ILE A 218 -10.46 3.52 -4.69
CA ILE A 218 -10.73 4.10 -3.39
C ILE A 218 -11.76 3.25 -2.70
N LEU A 219 -11.37 2.62 -1.60
CA LEU A 219 -12.31 2.09 -0.62
C LEU A 219 -12.57 3.19 0.39
N ALA A 220 -13.76 3.81 0.38
CA ALA A 220 -14.26 4.67 1.47
C ALA A 220 -13.26 5.69 2.10
N GLY A 221 -12.37 6.28 1.30
CA GLY A 221 -11.31 7.20 1.78
C GLY A 221 -9.92 6.57 1.97
N VAL A 222 -9.70 5.36 1.48
CA VAL A 222 -8.40 4.68 1.41
C VAL A 222 -8.17 4.30 -0.04
N VAL A 223 -7.05 4.77 -0.61
CA VAL A 223 -6.68 4.42 -1.97
C VAL A 223 -5.75 3.23 -1.94
N VAL A 224 -6.15 2.23 -2.68
CA VAL A 224 -5.48 0.95 -2.80
C VAL A 224 -4.84 0.91 -4.19
N PHE A 225 -3.52 0.71 -4.23
CA PHE A 225 -2.72 0.67 -5.46
C PHE A 225 -2.38 -0.77 -5.78
N ALA A 226 -2.61 -1.24 -7.01
CA ALA A 226 -2.05 -2.49 -7.50
C ALA A 226 -0.78 -2.18 -8.31
N PHE A 227 0.35 -2.81 -8.01
CA PHE A 227 1.53 -2.89 -8.87
C PHE A 227 1.68 -4.31 -9.42
N GLY A 228 2.52 -4.52 -10.43
CA GLY A 228 2.68 -5.79 -11.16
C GLY A 228 2.80 -7.04 -10.28
N GLY A 229 1.65 -7.59 -9.85
CA GLY A 229 1.54 -8.72 -8.93
C GLY A 229 1.57 -8.40 -7.41
N SER A 230 1.45 -7.15 -6.93
CA SER A 230 1.51 -6.78 -5.49
C SER A 230 0.93 -5.38 -5.18
N LEU A 231 0.13 -5.19 -4.12
CA LEU A 231 -0.63 -3.95 -3.81
C LEU A 231 0.04 -3.07 -2.72
N VAL A 232 -0.12 -1.75 -2.72
CA VAL A 232 0.27 -0.88 -1.59
C VAL A 232 -0.92 0.00 -1.20
N LEU A 233 -1.02 0.36 0.09
CA LEU A 233 -2.14 1.13 0.66
C LEU A 233 -1.74 2.58 0.94
N ALA A 234 -2.60 3.53 0.58
CA ALA A 234 -2.58 4.89 1.09
C ALA A 234 -3.91 5.29 1.73
N VAL A 235 -3.85 6.09 2.77
CA VAL A 235 -5.00 6.42 3.63
C VAL A 235 -5.26 7.92 3.59
N THR A 236 -6.37 8.36 2.97
CA THR A 236 -6.77 9.77 3.01
C THR A 236 -7.53 10.06 4.28
N ALA A 237 -7.12 11.10 5.02
CA ALA A 237 -7.82 11.55 6.22
C ALA A 237 -9.01 12.45 5.86
N GLY A 238 -10.22 12.00 6.20
CA GLY A 238 -11.41 12.81 6.41
C GLY A 238 -12.32 13.06 5.20
N VAL A 239 -13.44 12.34 5.09
CA VAL A 239 -14.73 12.90 4.64
C VAL A 239 -15.88 12.11 5.28
N ALA A 240 -16.83 12.82 5.91
CA ALA A 240 -18.06 12.28 6.47
C ALA A 240 -18.99 11.72 5.37
N VAL A 241 -19.37 10.44 5.47
CA VAL A 241 -20.31 9.81 4.52
C VAL A 241 -21.73 9.94 5.06
N GLY A 242 -22.38 11.04 4.68
CA GLY A 242 -23.80 11.30 4.93
C GLY A 242 -24.48 12.21 3.90
N ALA A 243 -23.72 13.03 3.16
CA ALA A 243 -24.27 13.84 2.05
C ALA A 243 -23.22 14.27 1.01
N MET A 244 -22.02 13.69 1.00
CA MET A 244 -20.87 14.22 0.23
C MET A 244 -20.11 13.11 -0.53
N THR A 245 -20.80 12.33 -1.37
CA THR A 245 -20.18 11.47 -2.40
C THR A 245 -19.60 12.27 -3.58
N LYS A 246 -19.00 13.45 -3.30
CA LYS A 246 -18.43 14.37 -4.30
C LYS A 246 -16.95 14.72 -4.08
N ALA A 247 -16.23 14.04 -3.20
CA ALA A 247 -14.77 14.08 -3.23
C ALA A 247 -14.27 13.01 -4.21
N PHE A 248 -14.46 13.25 -5.52
CA PHE A 248 -13.78 12.45 -6.54
C PHE A 248 -12.28 12.54 -6.28
N VAL A 249 -11.58 11.41 -6.37
CA VAL A 249 -10.13 11.47 -6.49
C VAL A 249 -9.83 12.19 -7.78
N LYS A 250 -9.32 13.39 -7.62
CA LYS A 250 -8.84 14.19 -8.72
C LYS A 250 -7.42 13.74 -8.98
N GLN A 251 -7.15 13.46 -10.24
CA GLN A 251 -5.82 13.19 -10.70
C GLN A 251 -5.59 13.91 -12.02
N ARG A 252 -4.34 14.32 -12.24
CA ARG A 252 -3.91 14.84 -13.52
C ARG A 252 -2.41 14.61 -13.68
N PRO A 253 -1.91 14.45 -14.91
CA PRO A 253 -0.48 14.56 -15.15
C PRO A 253 0.06 15.92 -14.68
N VAL A 254 1.34 15.95 -14.34
CA VAL A 254 2.05 17.23 -14.19
C VAL A 254 2.02 17.97 -15.52
N THR A 255 1.85 19.28 -15.46
CA THR A 255 1.85 20.14 -16.65
C THR A 255 3.29 20.42 -17.12
N GLN A 256 3.44 20.90 -18.36
CA GLN A 256 4.74 21.32 -18.85
C GLN A 256 5.30 22.52 -18.08
N ALA A 257 4.44 23.43 -17.59
CA ALA A 257 4.85 24.54 -16.75
C ALA A 257 5.40 24.05 -15.40
N GLU A 258 4.78 23.02 -14.81
CA GLU A 258 5.26 22.38 -13.59
C GLU A 258 6.60 21.67 -13.79
N LEU A 259 6.79 20.99 -14.93
CA LEU A 259 8.10 20.44 -15.27
C LEU A 259 9.15 21.52 -15.55
N GLY A 260 8.78 22.61 -16.22
CA GLY A 260 9.67 23.76 -16.44
C GLY A 260 10.12 24.40 -15.12
N PHE A 261 9.21 24.50 -14.15
CA PHE A 261 9.53 24.92 -12.78
C PHE A 261 10.51 23.95 -12.10
N ALA A 262 10.26 22.63 -12.23
CA ALA A 262 11.08 21.58 -11.65
C ALA A 262 12.47 21.46 -12.32
N ALA A 263 12.60 21.86 -13.59
CA ALA A 263 13.87 21.80 -14.33
C ALA A 263 14.99 22.63 -13.68
N ARG A 264 14.65 23.62 -12.85
CA ARG A 264 15.62 24.39 -12.04
C ARG A 264 16.37 23.53 -11.01
N VAL A 265 15.77 22.41 -10.59
CA VAL A 265 16.34 21.46 -9.63
C VAL A 265 16.79 20.19 -10.33
N PHE A 266 15.96 19.66 -11.22
CA PHE A 266 16.15 18.33 -11.81
C PHE A 266 16.74 18.35 -13.22
N GLY A 267 16.80 19.51 -13.88
CA GLY A 267 17.13 19.57 -15.30
C GLY A 267 16.19 18.67 -16.12
N GLY A 268 16.76 17.70 -16.84
CA GLY A 268 16.02 16.67 -17.59
C GLY A 268 15.96 15.30 -16.91
N SER A 269 16.35 15.19 -15.63
CA SER A 269 16.52 13.89 -14.96
C SER A 269 15.21 13.26 -14.46
N LEU A 270 14.08 13.99 -14.46
CA LEU A 270 12.78 13.47 -14.07
C LEU A 270 12.15 12.51 -15.10
N PRO A 271 11.16 11.69 -14.70
CA PRO A 271 10.29 11.00 -15.65
C PRO A 271 9.56 11.97 -16.60
N PRO A 272 9.10 11.49 -17.78
CA PRO A 272 8.23 12.29 -18.65
C PRO A 272 6.95 12.75 -17.95
N ALA A 273 6.39 13.89 -18.34
CA ALA A 273 5.23 14.52 -17.70
C ALA A 273 4.02 13.58 -17.56
N ASN A 274 3.74 12.80 -18.61
CA ASN A 274 2.64 11.83 -18.63
C ASN A 274 2.84 10.61 -17.71
N LYS A 275 4.03 10.48 -17.10
CA LYS A 275 4.34 9.46 -16.10
C LYS A 275 4.27 9.97 -14.67
N ILE A 276 4.15 11.28 -14.46
CA ILE A 276 4.05 11.86 -13.11
C ILE A 276 2.62 12.36 -12.95
N ILE A 277 1.85 11.71 -12.08
CA ILE A 277 0.43 11.96 -11.88
C ILE A 277 0.24 12.57 -10.49
N LEU A 278 -0.20 13.82 -10.45
CA LEU A 278 -0.61 14.45 -9.20
C LEU A 278 -2.00 13.95 -8.82
N THR A 279 -2.22 13.68 -7.53
CA THR A 279 -3.52 13.32 -6.98
C THR A 279 -3.84 14.18 -5.76
N ASN A 280 -5.13 14.35 -5.47
CA ASN A 280 -5.59 15.02 -4.25
C ASN A 280 -5.57 14.12 -3.01
N LEU A 281 -4.87 12.98 -3.09
CA LEU A 281 -4.75 12.06 -1.97
C LEU A 281 -3.71 12.56 -0.99
N GLU A 282 -3.92 12.21 0.27
CA GLU A 282 -3.02 12.46 1.39
C GLU A 282 -2.82 11.14 2.13
N GLY A 283 -1.71 11.01 2.83
CA GLY A 283 -1.42 9.94 3.76
C GLY A 283 -1.87 10.29 5.18
N LEU A 284 -1.30 9.58 6.17
CA LEU A 284 -1.66 9.76 7.58
C LEU A 284 -1.34 11.18 8.06
N GLY A 285 -2.32 11.81 8.68
CA GLY A 285 -2.19 13.19 9.19
C GLY A 285 -2.19 14.27 8.11
N GLY A 286 -2.74 13.99 6.93
CA GLY A 286 -2.82 14.95 5.82
C GLY A 286 -1.51 15.14 5.06
N ARG A 287 -0.57 14.20 5.20
CA ARG A 287 0.78 14.33 4.63
C ARG A 287 0.81 13.93 3.17
N ALA A 288 1.65 14.60 2.38
CA ALA A 288 1.94 14.14 1.04
C ALA A 288 2.77 12.84 1.05
N PHE A 289 2.70 12.11 -0.06
CA PHE A 289 3.56 10.95 -0.31
C PHE A 289 3.61 10.62 -1.81
N THR A 290 4.72 10.02 -2.23
CA THR A 290 4.94 9.62 -3.63
C THR A 290 5.14 8.12 -3.76
N MET A 291 4.61 7.53 -4.83
CA MET A 291 4.77 6.10 -5.07
C MET A 291 4.78 5.76 -6.58
N PRO A 292 5.36 4.62 -6.99
CA PRO A 292 5.27 4.15 -8.37
C PRO A 292 3.82 3.78 -8.75
N GLY A 293 3.61 3.44 -10.01
CA GLY A 293 2.34 3.17 -10.68
C GLY A 293 2.50 1.99 -11.65
N LEU A 294 1.39 1.33 -12.02
CA LEU A 294 1.42 0.43 -13.18
C LEU A 294 1.79 1.20 -14.46
N GLY A 295 2.33 0.47 -15.43
CA GLY A 295 2.78 1.06 -16.69
C GLY A 295 3.89 2.09 -16.55
N GLY A 296 4.60 2.14 -15.41
CA GLY A 296 5.67 3.10 -15.14
C GLY A 296 5.17 4.51 -14.80
N ASN A 297 3.88 4.66 -14.46
CA ASN A 297 3.37 5.88 -13.87
C ASN A 297 3.95 6.06 -12.46
N ILE A 298 3.89 7.26 -11.91
CA ILE A 298 4.34 7.64 -10.57
C ILE A 298 3.30 8.62 -10.04
N TYR A 299 2.76 8.34 -8.87
CA TYR A 299 1.70 9.12 -8.25
C TYR A 299 2.28 10.00 -7.14
N LEU A 300 2.09 11.31 -7.26
CA LEU A 300 2.40 12.31 -6.25
C LEU A 300 1.08 12.67 -5.56
N ASN A 301 0.91 12.20 -4.33
CA ASN A 301 -0.30 12.38 -3.55
C ASN A 301 -0.05 13.57 -2.64
N VAL A 302 -0.55 14.72 -3.04
CA VAL A 302 -0.14 16.01 -2.47
C VAL A 302 -1.29 16.73 -1.76
N GLY A 303 -2.46 16.11 -1.69
CA GLY A 303 -3.65 16.74 -1.16
C GLY A 303 -4.33 17.70 -2.12
N SER A 304 -5.57 18.06 -1.76
CA SER A 304 -6.46 18.79 -2.67
C SER A 304 -5.93 20.18 -3.04
N TYR A 305 -5.35 20.90 -2.09
CA TYR A 305 -4.86 22.26 -2.34
C TYR A 305 -3.57 22.28 -3.16
N CYS A 306 -2.61 21.39 -2.87
CA CYS A 306 -1.38 21.29 -3.65
C CYS A 306 -1.63 20.70 -5.05
N LEU A 307 -2.63 19.82 -5.23
CA LEU A 307 -3.01 19.33 -6.56
C LEU A 307 -3.36 20.49 -7.51
N ASP A 308 -4.14 21.46 -7.04
CA ASP A 308 -4.59 22.59 -7.87
C ASP A 308 -3.51 23.70 -7.93
N HIS A 309 -2.61 23.76 -6.95
CA HIS A 309 -1.62 24.84 -6.78
C HIS A 309 -0.20 24.37 -6.44
N PRO A 310 0.40 23.41 -7.17
CA PRO A 310 1.65 22.76 -6.73
C PRO A 310 2.84 23.71 -6.68
N LEU A 311 2.83 24.80 -7.46
CA LEU A 311 3.92 25.77 -7.55
C LEU A 311 3.83 26.89 -6.49
N THR A 312 2.65 27.07 -5.89
CA THR A 312 2.38 28.15 -4.92
C THR A 312 1.97 27.62 -3.56
N HIS A 313 1.83 26.30 -3.40
CA HIS A 313 1.51 25.66 -2.14
C HIS A 313 2.58 25.96 -1.08
N ILE A 314 2.13 26.30 0.12
CA ILE A 314 2.94 26.59 1.31
C ILE A 314 2.27 25.91 2.49
N GLU A 315 3.05 25.24 3.32
CA GLU A 315 2.59 24.71 4.60
C GLU A 315 3.69 24.82 5.66
N LYS A 316 3.37 24.46 6.91
CA LYS A 316 4.26 24.67 8.07
C LYS A 316 5.65 24.04 7.88
N SER A 317 5.69 22.83 7.31
CA SER A 317 6.95 22.10 7.07
C SER A 317 7.66 22.54 5.78
N TYR A 318 6.92 23.16 4.85
CA TYR A 318 7.41 23.60 3.55
C TYR A 318 7.03 25.07 3.34
N PRO A 319 7.73 26.00 4.01
CA PRO A 319 7.31 27.40 4.11
C PRO A 319 7.56 28.21 2.82
N LYS A 320 8.03 27.57 1.73
CA LYS A 320 8.34 28.24 0.46
C LYS A 320 7.45 27.72 -0.67
N PRO A 321 6.99 28.61 -1.58
CA PRO A 321 6.18 28.24 -2.74
C PRO A 321 6.77 27.07 -3.53
N GLY A 322 6.00 25.98 -3.61
CA GLY A 322 6.35 24.79 -4.40
C GLY A 322 7.43 23.90 -3.79
N GLN A 323 7.84 24.13 -2.54
CA GLN A 323 8.82 23.30 -1.86
C GLN A 323 8.32 21.88 -1.63
N LEU A 324 7.06 21.70 -1.20
CA LEU A 324 6.44 20.37 -1.09
C LEU A 324 6.45 19.64 -2.44
N PHE A 325 6.14 20.34 -3.53
CA PHE A 325 6.14 19.75 -4.86
C PHE A 325 7.55 19.29 -5.29
N ILE A 326 8.58 20.08 -4.98
CA ILE A 326 9.98 19.68 -5.21
C ILE A 326 10.35 18.45 -4.37
N HIS A 327 9.96 18.40 -3.10
CA HIS A 327 10.18 17.25 -2.22
C HIS A 327 9.63 15.96 -2.84
N GLU A 328 8.34 15.96 -3.20
CA GLU A 328 7.68 14.80 -3.79
C GLU A 328 8.26 14.41 -5.16
N LEU A 329 8.75 15.38 -5.95
CA LEU A 329 9.47 15.09 -7.18
C LEU A 329 10.83 14.42 -6.96
N VAL A 330 11.48 14.60 -5.80
CA VAL A 330 12.69 13.82 -5.48
C VAL A 330 12.35 12.34 -5.39
N HIS A 331 11.22 11.99 -4.79
CA HIS A 331 10.76 10.60 -4.75
C HIS A 331 10.43 10.07 -6.15
N ALA A 332 9.81 10.88 -7.02
CA ALA A 332 9.61 10.51 -8.42
C ALA A 332 10.94 10.28 -9.17
N TRP A 333 11.93 11.13 -8.92
CA TRP A 333 13.29 10.95 -9.43
C TRP A 333 13.95 9.67 -8.88
N GLN A 334 13.77 9.38 -7.59
CA GLN A 334 14.29 8.16 -6.95
C GLN A 334 13.66 6.91 -7.58
N ILE A 335 12.34 6.91 -7.82
CA ILE A 335 11.62 5.79 -8.46
C ILE A 335 12.12 5.54 -9.89
N LYS A 336 12.44 6.59 -10.64
CA LYS A 336 13.00 6.45 -12.00
C LYS A 336 14.42 5.89 -11.99
N ASN A 337 15.29 6.45 -11.13
CA ASN A 337 16.73 6.24 -11.21
C ASN A 337 17.23 5.10 -10.33
N ARG A 338 16.41 4.59 -9.41
CA ARG A 338 16.68 3.38 -8.63
C ARG A 338 15.69 2.29 -9.02
N SER A 339 16.15 1.04 -9.14
CA SER A 339 15.25 -0.11 -9.24
C SER A 339 14.43 -0.18 -7.96
N PHE A 340 13.17 0.27 -8.02
CA PHE A 340 12.24 0.33 -6.89
C PHE A 340 12.23 -0.99 -6.10
N VAL A 341 12.73 -0.96 -4.85
CA VAL A 341 12.59 -2.07 -3.90
C VAL A 341 11.39 -1.75 -3.00
N PRO A 342 10.34 -2.59 -2.93
CA PRO A 342 9.11 -2.23 -2.23
C PRO A 342 9.25 -2.04 -0.70
N GLY A 343 10.41 -2.30 -0.11
CA GLY A 343 10.74 -1.85 1.26
C GLY A 343 10.82 -0.33 1.42
N TRP A 344 10.91 0.43 0.33
CA TRP A 344 11.10 1.89 0.34
C TRP A 344 9.83 2.70 0.61
N VAL A 345 8.67 2.19 0.18
CA VAL A 345 7.39 2.82 0.56
C VAL A 345 7.14 2.66 2.06
N CYS A 346 7.60 1.54 2.64
CA CYS A 346 7.52 1.30 4.08
C CYS A 346 8.45 2.19 4.90
N ASP A 347 9.65 2.54 4.41
CA ASP A 347 10.55 3.46 5.10
C ASP A 347 10.01 4.90 5.12
N GLY A 348 9.40 5.37 4.02
CA GLY A 348 8.69 6.65 3.96
C GLY A 348 7.45 6.67 4.88
N LEU A 349 6.60 5.63 4.84
CA LEU A 349 5.45 5.51 5.76
C LEU A 349 5.88 5.33 7.24
N ALA A 350 6.98 4.63 7.51
CA ALA A 350 7.51 4.43 8.86
C ALA A 350 8.13 5.72 9.41
N ALA A 351 8.84 6.50 8.58
CA ALA A 351 9.33 7.82 8.94
C ALA A 351 8.19 8.80 9.26
N GLN A 352 7.04 8.66 8.58
CA GLN A 352 5.83 9.44 8.86
C GLN A 352 5.09 9.03 10.15
N THR A 353 5.30 7.81 10.67
CA THR A 353 4.53 7.24 11.81
C THR A 353 5.32 7.06 13.10
N ILE A 354 6.65 7.16 13.07
CA ILE A 354 7.47 7.23 14.28
C ILE A 354 7.47 8.70 14.76
N ASN A 355 7.01 8.94 15.99
CA ASN A 355 6.99 10.22 16.70
C ASN A 355 8.39 10.85 16.93
N THR A 356 9.35 10.61 16.03
CA THR A 356 10.68 11.22 16.01
C THR A 356 10.84 12.01 14.71
N PHE A 357 9.90 12.94 14.49
CA PHE A 357 9.86 13.97 13.43
C PHE A 357 11.22 14.66 13.21
N GLY A 358 12.06 14.70 14.25
CA GLY A 358 13.39 15.26 14.17
C GLY A 358 14.45 14.36 13.55
N SER A 359 14.42 13.02 13.66
CA SER A 359 15.60 12.21 13.32
C SER A 359 15.65 11.75 11.85
N ALA A 360 14.50 11.48 11.23
CA ALA A 360 14.42 10.98 9.86
C ALA A 360 14.73 12.08 8.83
N TYR A 361 14.36 13.33 9.12
CA TYR A 361 14.55 14.49 8.26
C TYR A 361 15.80 15.31 8.60
N LYS A 362 16.32 15.23 9.83
CA LYS A 362 17.59 15.88 10.15
C LYS A 362 18.72 15.12 9.50
N TYR A 363 19.56 15.87 8.82
CA TYR A 363 20.83 15.41 8.30
C TYR A 363 21.91 16.39 8.73
N VAL A 364 23.09 15.85 9.02
CA VAL A 364 24.31 16.62 9.17
C VAL A 364 25.30 16.00 8.18
N ALA A 365 25.69 16.78 7.18
CA ALA A 365 26.86 16.49 6.39
C ALA A 365 28.06 16.92 7.24
N ASP A 366 28.72 15.94 7.81
CA ASP A 366 30.08 16.04 8.33
C ASP A 366 31.12 16.14 7.19
N GLY A 367 30.70 16.50 5.97
CA GLY A 367 31.55 16.58 4.78
C GLY A 367 31.84 15.24 4.09
N PHE A 368 31.70 14.11 4.80
CA PHE A 368 32.15 12.79 4.32
C PHE A 368 31.03 11.92 3.73
N LYS A 369 29.77 12.17 4.08
CA LYS A 369 28.65 11.34 3.59
C LYS A 369 28.42 11.46 2.09
N THR A 370 28.35 10.32 1.43
CA THR A 370 27.89 10.16 0.04
C THR A 370 26.37 10.18 -0.03
N TRP A 371 25.80 10.36 -1.23
CA TRP A 371 24.35 10.39 -1.42
C TRP A 371 23.65 9.12 -0.91
N SER A 372 24.28 7.95 -1.09
CA SER A 372 23.78 6.66 -0.61
C SER A 372 23.78 6.49 0.91
N ASP A 373 24.52 7.33 1.65
CA ASP A 373 24.56 7.28 3.12
C ASP A 373 23.34 7.97 3.77
N PHE A 374 22.57 8.72 2.98
CA PHE A 374 21.33 9.33 3.42
C PHE A 374 20.15 8.42 3.13
N ASN A 375 19.18 8.39 4.05
CA ASN A 375 17.89 7.75 3.78
C ASN A 375 17.09 8.57 2.74
N ILE A 376 16.03 7.98 2.18
CA ILE A 376 15.27 8.57 1.07
C ILE A 376 14.60 9.91 1.41
N GLU A 377 14.18 10.09 2.66
CA GLU A 377 13.58 11.34 3.17
C GLU A 377 14.66 12.40 3.40
N GLN A 378 15.83 12.02 3.92
CA GLN A 378 16.99 12.93 4.03
C GLN A 378 17.45 13.40 2.65
N GLN A 379 17.46 12.51 1.67
CA GLN A 379 17.75 12.86 0.28
C GLN A 379 16.74 13.90 -0.25
N ALA A 380 15.44 13.68 -0.01
CA ALA A 380 14.39 14.62 -0.41
C ALA A 380 14.53 15.98 0.32
N SER A 381 14.76 15.96 1.63
CA SER A 381 14.97 17.18 2.43
C SER A 381 16.21 17.95 2.06
N ILE A 382 17.33 17.29 1.74
CA ILE A 382 18.53 17.98 1.22
C ILE A 382 18.18 18.84 0.00
N VAL A 383 17.37 18.29 -0.91
CA VAL A 383 17.02 18.96 -2.16
C VAL A 383 15.97 20.04 -1.95
N ASP A 384 14.90 19.76 -1.19
CA ASP A 384 13.86 20.75 -0.92
C ASP A 384 14.37 21.91 -0.05
N ASP A 385 15.28 21.64 0.90
CA ASP A 385 15.86 22.67 1.76
C ASP A 385 16.81 23.57 0.98
N TRP A 386 17.59 22.99 0.07
CA TRP A 386 18.43 23.78 -0.84
C TRP A 386 17.56 24.64 -1.77
N PHE A 387 16.49 24.07 -2.32
CA PHE A 387 15.53 24.81 -3.15
C PHE A 387 14.87 25.96 -2.37
N GLY A 388 14.36 25.67 -1.17
CA GLY A 388 13.64 26.62 -0.33
C GLY A 388 14.53 27.59 0.46
N GLY A 389 15.81 27.27 0.65
CA GLY A 389 16.68 27.96 1.60
C GLY A 389 16.15 27.83 3.04
N THR A 390 15.71 26.63 3.44
CA THR A 390 14.96 26.39 4.69
C THR A 390 15.71 25.59 5.74
N ARG A 391 16.88 25.03 5.43
CA ARG A 391 17.67 24.24 6.39
C ARG A 391 18.18 25.08 7.56
N ALA A 392 18.54 26.34 7.31
CA ALA A 392 19.03 27.26 8.34
C ALA A 392 18.54 28.70 8.12
N ALA A 393 18.42 29.44 9.22
CA ALA A 393 18.07 30.86 9.16
C ALA A 393 19.10 31.64 8.32
N GLY A 394 18.62 32.44 7.37
CA GLY A 394 19.46 33.26 6.50
C GLY A 394 20.05 32.54 5.28
N GLN A 395 19.78 31.25 5.09
CA GLN A 395 20.20 30.52 3.90
C GLN A 395 19.49 31.07 2.66
N LYS A 396 20.24 31.27 1.57
CA LYS A 396 19.70 31.72 0.28
C LYS A 396 19.10 30.54 -0.48
N GLN A 397 18.01 30.80 -1.20
CA GLN A 397 17.38 29.80 -2.07
C GLN A 397 18.32 29.41 -3.21
N MET A 398 18.43 28.11 -3.47
CA MET A 398 19.23 27.55 -4.55
C MET A 398 20.68 28.06 -4.56
N ASP A 399 21.26 28.26 -3.38
CA ASP A 399 22.63 28.77 -3.23
C ASP A 399 23.64 27.73 -3.72
N THR A 400 24.40 28.06 -4.76
CA THR A 400 25.42 27.17 -5.34
C THR A 400 26.69 27.10 -4.49
N THR A 401 26.83 27.98 -3.50
CA THR A 401 27.89 27.93 -2.48
C THR A 401 27.51 27.08 -1.28
N ASP A 402 26.25 26.62 -1.20
CA ASP A 402 25.82 25.72 -0.14
C ASP A 402 26.58 24.37 -0.23
N PRO A 403 27.16 23.85 0.87
CA PRO A 403 27.86 22.57 0.86
C PRO A 403 27.05 21.38 0.33
N TYR A 404 25.72 21.44 0.39
CA TYR A 404 24.80 20.40 -0.09
C TYR A 404 24.46 20.54 -1.58
N TYR A 405 24.81 21.67 -2.21
CA TYR A 405 24.63 21.84 -3.66
C TYR A 405 25.33 20.73 -4.47
N ARG A 406 26.39 20.15 -3.93
CA ARG A 406 27.07 18.99 -4.53
C ARG A 406 26.11 17.84 -4.84
N TYR A 407 25.11 17.57 -3.99
CA TYR A 407 24.15 16.49 -4.23
C TYR A 407 23.18 16.84 -5.36
N ILE A 408 22.80 18.11 -5.49
CA ILE A 408 21.99 18.56 -6.62
C ILE A 408 22.80 18.43 -7.92
N ARG A 409 24.03 18.95 -7.93
CA ARG A 409 24.93 18.94 -9.08
C ARG A 409 25.32 17.54 -9.52
N ASP A 410 25.74 16.70 -8.58
CA ASP A 410 26.41 15.42 -8.87
C ASP A 410 25.40 14.27 -8.99
N ASN A 411 24.32 14.30 -8.20
CA ASN A 411 23.30 13.24 -8.17
C ASN A 411 22.05 13.62 -8.95
N ILE A 412 21.32 14.63 -8.49
CA ILE A 412 19.98 14.95 -9.01
C ILE A 412 20.03 15.28 -10.51
N LEU A 413 20.85 16.25 -10.92
CA LEU A 413 20.96 16.67 -12.33
C LEU A 413 21.43 15.54 -13.26
N ASN A 414 22.20 14.59 -12.74
CA ASN A 414 22.81 13.51 -13.54
C ASN A 414 22.08 12.17 -13.44
N GLY A 415 21.00 12.06 -12.64
CA GLY A 415 20.32 10.78 -12.41
C GLY A 415 21.18 9.74 -11.69
N ARG A 416 22.16 10.15 -10.88
CA ARG A 416 23.11 9.25 -10.21
C ARG A 416 22.71 8.97 -8.77
N THR A 417 22.70 7.69 -8.40
CA THR A 417 22.15 7.21 -7.12
C THR A 417 23.20 6.80 -6.12
#